data_AF-A0A8C7H0W4-F1
#
_entry.id   AF-A0A8C7H0W4-F1
#
_cell.length_a   1.000
_cell.length_b   1.000
_cell.length_c   1.000
_cell.angle_alpha   90.00
_cell.angle_beta   90.00
_cell.angle_gamma   90.00
#
_symmetry.space_group_name_H-M   'P 1'
#
loop_
_entity.id
_entity.type
_entity.pdbx_description
1 polymer ?
#
loop_
_entity_poly.entity_id
_entity_poly.type
_entity_poly.pdbx_seq_one_letter_code
_entity_poly.pdbx_strand_id
1 'polypeptide(L)'
;VYTCVMIDSLLVNQSTCSVFCHHLCLSIFLLLFRFGLQNREYAMAVRLTKDECKKGEFDVNVKPEVVKAALTAGQIYKGDKIIAAIPYNGYHAEYRLLSITTQDMGYPILHLTNNNKDCIIFFTTFSPCLESCMKERGGHSIINDLDRAFSTRDLNSKAFVFEKVWQPKWGGAKTNPPRQNVLNSFNTIHKKIPLYRCTHSKCYSCNEINTGHCLEAEPKKPPVSVEDCQPLSPFIPLSVSHCPFLPFPQYLCPSLGESQLVLLDSSRPLLHPLLTSF
;
A
#
# COMPACT_ATOMS: atom_id res chain seq x y z
N VAL A 1 19.86 27.42 10.26
CA VAL A 1 18.84 27.32 11.33
C VAL A 1 17.49 27.28 10.65
N TYR A 2 16.84 26.11 10.59
CA TYR A 2 15.49 25.98 10.02
C TYR A 2 14.54 25.54 11.13
N THR A 3 13.66 26.45 11.54
CA THR A 3 12.54 26.24 12.46
C THR A 3 11.29 25.85 11.67
N CYS A 4 10.55 24.82 12.12
CA CYS A 4 9.21 24.51 11.63
C CYS A 4 8.18 24.81 12.72
N VAL A 5 7.24 25.70 12.39
CA VAL A 5 6.14 26.17 13.23
C VAL A 5 4.94 25.23 13.04
N MET A 6 4.33 24.82 14.15
CA MET A 6 3.02 24.14 14.17
C MET A 6 1.95 25.15 13.76
N ILE A 7 1.17 24.87 12.72
CA ILE A 7 -0.05 25.62 12.42
C ILE A 7 -1.26 24.72 12.67
N ASP A 8 -2.03 25.12 13.68
CA ASP A 8 -3.40 24.70 13.90
C ASP A 8 -4.31 25.18 12.76
N SER A 9 -5.13 24.26 12.26
CA SER A 9 -6.47 24.46 11.70
C SER A 9 -6.73 25.70 10.83
N LEU A 10 -6.80 25.50 9.50
CA LEU A 10 -7.91 25.89 8.60
C LEU A 10 -7.48 25.81 7.12
N LEU A 11 -8.17 24.95 6.36
CA LEU A 11 -8.31 24.93 4.90
C LEU A 11 -7.04 24.75 4.01
N VAL A 12 -6.94 23.54 3.44
CA VAL A 12 -6.42 23.21 2.09
C VAL A 12 -4.95 23.57 1.77
N ASN A 13 -4.04 22.58 1.85
CA ASN A 13 -3.31 22.05 0.68
C ASN A 13 -2.30 20.94 1.06
N GLN A 14 -2.20 19.94 0.19
CA GLN A 14 -1.53 18.63 0.33
C GLN A 14 0.00 18.62 0.54
N SER A 15 0.66 19.68 0.99
CA SER A 15 2.12 19.80 0.77
C SER A 15 3.00 19.74 2.02
N THR A 16 2.47 19.87 3.24
CA THR A 16 3.29 19.93 4.46
C THR A 16 3.44 18.59 5.19
N CYS A 17 2.59 17.60 4.88
CA CYS A 17 2.79 16.21 5.33
C CYS A 17 3.95 15.53 4.57
N SER A 18 4.47 16.15 3.51
CA SER A 18 5.44 15.57 2.58
C SER A 18 6.85 15.43 3.16
N VAL A 19 7.40 16.46 3.80
CA VAL A 19 8.82 16.46 4.24
C VAL A 19 9.01 15.61 5.49
N PHE A 20 8.09 15.71 6.44
CA PHE A 20 8.08 14.92 7.67
C PHE A 20 7.97 13.43 7.40
N CYS A 21 7.05 13.07 6.49
CA CYS A 21 6.86 11.69 6.08
C CYS A 21 8.07 11.18 5.28
N HIS A 22 8.76 12.04 4.52
CA HIS A 22 9.94 11.65 3.74
C HIS A 22 11.17 11.30 4.61
N HIS A 23 11.52 12.13 5.61
CA HIS A 23 12.66 11.83 6.50
C HIS A 23 12.40 10.60 7.36
N LEU A 24 11.19 10.47 7.90
CA LEU A 24 10.79 9.33 8.69
C LEU A 24 10.79 8.04 7.87
N CYS A 25 10.31 8.11 6.62
CA CYS A 25 10.34 7.03 5.65
C CYS A 25 11.79 6.59 5.37
N LEU A 26 12.68 7.53 5.06
CA LEU A 26 14.08 7.22 4.80
C LEU A 26 14.75 6.56 6.03
N SER A 27 14.52 7.10 7.23
CA SER A 27 15.03 6.52 8.48
C SER A 27 14.54 5.09 8.70
N ILE A 28 13.25 4.84 8.46
CA ILE A 28 12.66 3.49 8.54
C ILE A 28 13.27 2.58 7.46
N PHE A 29 13.32 2.99 6.19
CA PHE A 29 13.93 2.19 5.12
C PHE A 29 15.40 1.84 5.40
N LEU A 30 16.18 2.77 5.94
CA LEU A 30 17.56 2.51 6.37
C LEU A 30 17.63 1.48 7.50
N LEU A 31 16.71 1.52 8.47
CA LEU A 31 16.60 0.51 9.52
C LEU A 31 16.27 -0.87 8.94
N LEU A 32 15.33 -0.94 8.00
CA LEU A 32 14.91 -2.17 7.35
C LEU A 32 16.06 -2.81 6.55
N PHE A 33 16.79 -1.97 5.82
CA PHE A 33 18.00 -2.38 5.11
C PHE A 33 19.08 -2.88 6.08
N ARG A 34 19.30 -2.16 7.19
CA ARG A 34 20.24 -2.58 8.24
C ARG A 34 19.90 -3.96 8.80
N PHE A 35 18.63 -4.24 9.05
CA PHE A 35 18.17 -5.52 9.60
C PHE A 35 18.13 -6.68 8.58
N GLY A 36 18.42 -6.41 7.30
CA GLY A 36 18.39 -7.46 6.28
C GLY A 36 16.98 -7.94 5.97
N LEU A 37 15.97 -7.10 6.19
CA LEU A 37 14.55 -7.44 6.03
C LEU A 37 14.01 -7.13 4.62
N GLN A 38 14.88 -6.70 3.70
CA GLN A 38 14.52 -6.46 2.30
C GLN A 38 13.90 -7.71 1.64
N ASN A 39 12.83 -7.50 0.88
CA ASN A 39 12.14 -8.52 0.08
C ASN A 39 11.54 -9.70 0.87
N ARG A 40 11.32 -9.55 2.18
CA ARG A 40 10.61 -10.53 3.00
C ARG A 40 9.39 -9.87 3.62
N GLU A 41 8.36 -10.67 3.91
CA GLU A 41 7.29 -10.20 4.80
C GLU A 41 7.87 -10.00 6.21
N TYR A 42 7.60 -8.84 6.80
CA TYR A 42 7.86 -8.55 8.20
C TYR A 42 6.88 -7.49 8.70
N ALA A 43 6.82 -7.39 10.02
CA ALA A 43 6.18 -6.31 10.74
C ALA A 43 7.14 -5.80 11.81
N MET A 44 7.11 -4.51 12.07
CA MET A 44 7.94 -3.84 13.06
C MET A 44 7.15 -2.70 13.67
N ALA A 45 7.30 -2.44 14.95
CA ALA A 45 6.86 -1.19 15.54
C ALA A 45 8.03 -0.48 16.20
N VAL A 46 8.10 0.82 16.04
CA VAL A 46 9.13 1.68 16.65
C VAL A 46 8.49 2.73 17.55
N ARG A 47 9.11 2.96 18.70
CA ARG A 47 8.73 4.00 19.66
C ARG A 47 9.70 5.16 19.56
N LEU A 48 9.15 6.34 19.28
CA LEU A 48 9.88 7.59 19.17
C LEU A 48 9.44 8.53 20.28
N THR A 49 10.38 9.19 20.93
CA THR A 49 10.06 10.35 21.76
C THR A 49 9.37 11.43 20.93
N LYS A 50 8.68 12.38 21.57
CA LYS A 50 8.05 13.51 20.87
C LYS A 50 9.03 14.29 19.99
N ASP A 51 10.28 14.42 20.42
CA ASP A 51 11.30 15.16 19.68
C ASP A 51 11.84 14.36 18.47
N GLU A 52 12.13 13.07 18.65
CA GLU A 52 12.50 12.17 17.53
C GLU A 52 11.38 12.12 16.50
N CYS A 53 10.13 12.03 16.96
CA CYS A 53 8.94 12.09 16.13
C CYS A 53 8.95 13.39 15.33
N LYS A 54 9.01 14.56 15.97
CA LYS A 54 9.04 15.88 15.32
C LYS A 54 10.17 16.07 14.30
N LYS A 55 11.33 15.44 14.54
CA LYS A 55 12.51 15.56 13.66
C LYS A 55 12.51 14.55 12.52
N GLY A 56 11.79 13.43 12.64
CA GLY A 56 11.82 12.34 11.65
C GLY A 56 13.13 11.55 11.66
N GLU A 57 13.93 11.70 12.72
CA GLU A 57 15.23 11.07 12.91
C GLU A 57 15.23 10.34 14.25
N PHE A 58 15.66 9.08 14.25
CA PHE A 58 15.68 8.27 15.45
C PHE A 58 16.70 7.15 15.37
N ASP A 59 17.16 6.72 16.54
CA ASP A 59 17.98 5.53 16.71
C ASP A 59 17.31 4.59 17.71
N VAL A 60 17.16 3.34 17.29
CA VAL A 60 16.63 2.23 18.10
C VAL A 60 17.73 1.59 18.96
N ASN A 61 18.99 2.00 18.80
CA ASN A 61 20.16 1.58 19.58
C ASN A 61 20.27 0.06 19.72
N VAL A 62 20.05 -0.67 18.61
CA VAL A 62 20.21 -2.12 18.55
C VAL A 62 21.11 -2.50 17.38
N LYS A 63 22.01 -3.45 17.65
CA LYS A 63 22.85 -4.07 16.63
C LYS A 63 22.01 -4.95 15.68
N PRO A 64 22.08 -4.74 14.35
CA PRO A 64 21.25 -5.46 13.40
C PRO A 64 21.32 -6.99 13.48
N GLU A 65 22.49 -7.54 13.80
CA GLU A 65 22.73 -8.97 13.94
C GLU A 65 21.89 -9.61 15.06
N VAL A 66 21.59 -8.86 16.13
CA VAL A 66 20.76 -9.34 17.25
C VAL A 66 19.32 -9.50 16.81
N VAL A 67 18.78 -8.48 16.13
CA VAL A 67 17.43 -8.51 15.56
C VAL A 67 17.32 -9.65 14.55
N LYS A 68 18.29 -9.75 13.63
CA LYS A 68 18.31 -10.79 12.60
C LYS A 68 18.39 -12.20 13.18
N ALA A 69 19.20 -12.43 14.21
CA ALA A 69 19.31 -13.72 14.87
C ALA A 69 17.97 -14.14 15.50
N ALA A 70 17.31 -13.24 16.25
CA ALA A 70 16.01 -13.51 16.86
C ALA A 70 14.95 -13.85 15.79
N LEU A 71 14.86 -13.05 14.73
CA LEU A 71 13.88 -13.28 13.67
C LEU A 71 14.14 -14.59 12.91
N THR A 72 15.41 -14.94 12.65
CA THR A 72 15.78 -16.19 11.98
C THR A 72 15.46 -17.42 12.83
N ALA A 73 15.54 -17.29 14.16
CA ALA A 73 15.12 -18.33 15.09
C ALA A 73 13.59 -18.44 15.23
N GLY A 74 12.81 -17.67 14.45
CA GLY A 74 11.36 -17.66 14.53
C GLY A 74 10.81 -16.92 15.74
N GLN A 75 11.62 -16.14 16.45
CA GLN A 75 11.19 -15.37 17.61
C GLN A 75 10.62 -14.01 17.22
N ILE A 76 9.92 -13.37 18.16
CA ILE A 76 9.60 -11.94 18.09
C ILE A 76 10.77 -11.21 18.76
N TYR A 77 11.42 -10.31 18.03
CA TYR A 77 12.44 -9.45 18.64
C TYR A 77 11.76 -8.38 19.48
N LYS A 78 12.29 -8.16 20.69
CA LYS A 78 11.81 -7.17 21.66
C LYS A 78 13.00 -6.36 22.19
N GLY A 79 13.00 -5.07 21.91
CA GLY A 79 13.89 -4.10 22.53
C GLY A 79 13.12 -2.87 23.00
N ASP A 80 13.82 -1.95 23.66
CA ASP A 80 13.18 -0.81 24.34
C ASP A 80 12.44 0.14 23.40
N LYS A 81 12.93 0.32 22.18
CA LYS A 81 12.34 1.23 21.18
C LYS A 81 11.76 0.51 19.97
N ILE A 82 11.86 -0.82 19.92
CA ILE A 82 11.53 -1.58 18.71
C ILE A 82 11.04 -2.98 19.06
N ILE A 83 9.98 -3.41 18.38
CA ILE A 83 9.60 -4.81 18.29
C ILE A 83 9.54 -5.20 16.82
N ALA A 84 9.90 -6.44 16.50
CA ALA A 84 9.87 -6.92 15.12
C ALA A 84 9.51 -8.40 15.05
N ALA A 85 8.85 -8.80 13.97
CA ALA A 85 8.53 -10.17 13.66
C ALA A 85 8.60 -10.43 12.15
N ILE A 86 8.88 -11.67 11.77
CA ILE A 86 8.67 -12.21 10.42
C ILE A 86 7.57 -13.29 10.49
N PRO A 87 7.00 -13.75 9.37
CA PRO A 87 6.10 -14.89 9.39
C PRO A 87 6.74 -16.13 10.02
N TYR A 88 5.98 -16.84 10.83
CA TYR A 88 6.44 -18.06 11.49
C TYR A 88 5.27 -18.94 11.90
N ASN A 89 5.39 -20.26 11.72
CA ASN A 89 4.36 -21.26 12.05
C ASN A 89 2.96 -20.93 11.50
N GLY A 90 2.88 -20.43 10.26
CA GLY A 90 1.61 -20.09 9.61
C GLY A 90 0.97 -18.79 10.10
N TYR A 91 1.63 -18.03 10.97
CA TYR A 91 1.18 -16.71 11.40
C TYR A 91 1.91 -15.59 10.65
N HIS A 92 1.14 -14.64 10.13
CA HIS A 92 1.64 -13.42 9.51
C HIS A 92 2.27 -12.48 10.54
N ALA A 93 3.24 -11.69 10.10
CA ALA A 93 4.04 -10.87 11.01
C ALA A 93 3.20 -9.85 11.80
N GLU A 94 2.16 -9.27 11.20
CA GLU A 94 1.26 -8.31 11.83
C GLU A 94 0.50 -8.96 13.00
N TYR A 95 -0.06 -10.15 12.77
CA TYR A 95 -0.76 -10.92 13.79
C TYR A 95 0.17 -11.31 14.94
N ARG A 96 1.42 -11.69 14.62
CA ARG A 96 2.43 -12.01 15.63
C ARG A 96 2.71 -10.82 16.56
N LEU A 97 2.75 -9.59 16.05
CA LEU A 97 3.02 -8.41 16.88
C LEU A 97 1.79 -7.87 17.61
N LEU A 98 0.61 -7.93 16.99
CA LEU A 98 -0.61 -7.31 17.53
C LEU A 98 -1.42 -8.25 18.42
N SER A 99 -1.40 -9.56 18.13
CA SER A 99 -2.46 -10.48 18.53
C SER A 99 -1.97 -11.70 19.32
N ILE A 100 -0.79 -12.25 18.99
CA ILE A 100 -0.27 -13.41 19.72
C ILE A 100 0.08 -12.99 21.15
N THR A 101 -0.44 -13.72 22.13
CA THR A 101 0.00 -13.58 23.51
C THR A 101 1.17 -14.51 23.79
N THR A 102 2.17 -14.01 24.49
CA THR A 102 3.28 -14.83 25.02
C THR A 102 3.29 -14.70 26.53
N GLN A 103 3.71 -15.75 27.24
CA GLN A 103 3.77 -15.75 28.71
C GLN A 103 4.56 -14.54 29.26
N ASP A 104 5.61 -14.12 28.55
CA ASP A 104 6.54 -13.09 29.01
C ASP A 104 6.18 -11.67 28.57
N MET A 105 5.27 -11.50 27.60
CA MET A 105 4.98 -10.18 27.01
C MET A 105 3.50 -9.80 27.01
N GLY A 106 2.59 -10.73 27.29
CA GLY A 106 1.18 -10.53 26.90
C GLY A 106 1.13 -10.26 25.39
N TYR A 107 0.42 -9.21 24.97
CA TYR A 107 0.43 -8.73 23.59
C TYR A 107 1.72 -7.92 23.29
N PRO A 108 2.59 -8.35 22.35
CA PRO A 108 3.89 -7.73 22.10
C PRO A 108 3.84 -6.22 21.85
N ILE A 109 2.87 -5.75 21.10
CA ILE A 109 2.69 -4.32 20.79
C ILE A 109 2.53 -3.44 22.04
N LEU A 110 1.94 -3.97 23.11
CA LEU A 110 1.73 -3.21 24.36
C LEU A 110 3.03 -2.85 25.05
N HIS A 111 4.12 -3.58 24.79
CA HIS A 111 5.45 -3.23 25.28
C HIS A 111 5.87 -1.81 24.85
N LEU A 112 5.50 -1.41 23.63
CA LEU A 112 5.77 -0.06 23.14
C LEU A 112 4.59 0.88 23.42
N THR A 113 3.35 0.39 23.35
CA THR A 113 2.19 1.28 23.34
C THR A 113 1.70 1.72 24.73
N ASN A 114 2.15 1.10 25.83
CA ASN A 114 1.71 1.47 27.19
C ASN A 114 2.05 2.92 27.61
N ASN A 115 3.03 3.59 26.98
CA ASN A 115 3.32 5.02 27.23
C ASN A 115 2.63 5.93 26.20
N ASN A 116 1.54 6.59 26.56
CA ASN A 116 0.75 7.43 25.64
C ASN A 116 1.45 8.72 25.14
N LYS A 117 2.64 9.08 25.64
CA LYS A 117 3.32 10.33 25.25
C LYS A 117 4.18 10.23 24.00
N ASP A 118 4.63 9.03 23.67
CA ASP A 118 5.58 8.77 22.59
C ASP A 118 4.85 8.49 21.28
N CYS A 119 5.48 8.76 20.14
CA CYS A 119 4.95 8.36 18.83
C CYS A 119 5.23 6.88 18.57
N ILE A 120 4.27 6.16 18.00
CA ILE A 120 4.44 4.77 17.58
C ILE A 120 4.19 4.64 16.08
N ILE A 121 5.15 4.06 15.38
CA ILE A 121 4.99 3.76 13.96
C ILE A 121 5.00 2.25 13.82
N PHE A 122 3.88 1.70 13.34
CA PHE A 122 3.75 0.30 13.00
C PHE A 122 4.00 0.15 11.51
N PHE A 123 5.10 -0.50 11.14
CA PHE A 123 5.52 -0.70 9.77
C PHE A 123 5.35 -2.17 9.35
N THR A 124 4.94 -2.39 8.10
CA THR A 124 4.85 -3.71 7.47
C THR A 124 5.37 -3.67 6.03
N THR A 125 5.97 -4.75 5.53
CA THR A 125 6.38 -4.79 4.10
C THR A 125 5.17 -4.79 3.19
N PHE A 126 4.18 -5.60 3.54
CA PHE A 126 2.97 -5.80 2.78
C PHE A 126 1.80 -5.25 3.58
N SER A 127 0.82 -4.67 2.89
CA SER A 127 -0.45 -4.33 3.53
C SER A 127 -1.09 -5.59 4.13
N PRO A 128 -1.84 -5.50 5.24
CA PRO A 128 -2.55 -6.65 5.80
C PRO A 128 -3.38 -7.42 4.77
N CYS A 129 -3.22 -8.75 4.71
CA CYS A 129 -3.95 -9.59 3.76
C CYS A 129 -5.46 -9.63 4.06
N LEU A 130 -6.27 -9.85 3.03
CA LEU A 130 -7.74 -9.82 3.16
C LEU A 130 -8.32 -11.10 3.76
N GLU A 131 -7.66 -12.23 3.51
CA GLU A 131 -8.14 -13.58 3.79
C GLU A 131 -7.94 -13.97 5.26
N SER A 132 -7.01 -13.29 5.95
CA SER A 132 -6.62 -13.59 7.33
C SER A 132 -6.59 -12.32 8.18
N CYS A 133 -5.61 -11.42 7.97
CA CYS A 133 -5.39 -10.25 8.83
C CYS A 133 -6.59 -9.28 8.83
N MET A 134 -7.23 -9.07 7.68
CA MET A 134 -8.38 -8.15 7.54
C MET A 134 -9.73 -8.85 7.46
N LYS A 135 -9.81 -10.13 7.84
CA LYS A 135 -11.06 -10.87 7.88
C LYS A 135 -11.81 -10.54 9.17
N GLU A 136 -12.95 -9.88 9.10
CA GLU A 136 -13.71 -9.37 10.27
C GLU A 136 -14.00 -10.43 11.35
N ARG A 137 -14.21 -11.69 10.96
CA ARG A 137 -14.48 -12.82 11.87
C ARG A 137 -13.41 -13.92 11.77
N GLY A 138 -12.20 -13.57 11.34
CA GLY A 138 -11.08 -14.50 11.24
C GLY A 138 -10.37 -14.69 12.58
N GLY A 139 -9.95 -15.92 12.90
CA GLY A 139 -9.17 -16.20 14.11
C GLY A 139 -7.80 -15.49 14.17
N HIS A 140 -7.30 -15.04 13.01
CA HIS A 140 -6.07 -14.27 12.87
C HIS A 140 -6.30 -12.82 12.45
N SER A 141 -7.51 -12.30 12.66
CA SER A 141 -7.85 -10.91 12.36
C SER A 141 -7.11 -9.96 13.27
N ILE A 142 -6.54 -8.89 12.73
CA ILE A 142 -5.86 -7.83 13.50
C ILE A 142 -6.75 -6.62 13.77
N ILE A 143 -7.98 -6.60 13.24
CA ILE A 143 -8.86 -5.42 13.23
C ILE A 143 -9.16 -4.89 14.65
N ASN A 144 -9.46 -5.78 15.57
CA ASN A 144 -9.72 -5.42 16.98
C ASN A 144 -8.44 -5.16 17.75
N ASP A 145 -7.34 -5.77 17.31
CA ASP A 145 -6.04 -5.64 17.94
C ASP A 145 -5.39 -4.28 17.65
N LEU A 146 -5.71 -3.69 16.50
CA LEU A 146 -5.39 -2.30 16.18
C LEU A 146 -6.05 -1.34 17.17
N ASP A 147 -7.32 -1.54 17.52
CA ASP A 147 -7.99 -0.69 18.53
C ASP A 147 -7.35 -0.88 19.90
N ARG A 148 -7.11 -2.14 20.32
CA ARG A 148 -6.44 -2.42 21.60
C ARG A 148 -5.07 -1.73 21.68
N ALA A 149 -4.29 -1.78 20.60
CA ALA A 149 -2.93 -1.23 20.60
C ALA A 149 -2.89 0.31 20.54
N PHE A 150 -3.86 0.94 19.86
CA PHE A 150 -3.72 2.33 19.42
C PHE A 150 -4.89 3.26 19.77
N SER A 151 -6.01 2.78 20.30
CA SER A 151 -7.21 3.61 20.56
C SER A 151 -6.98 4.75 21.57
N THR A 152 -6.14 4.54 22.58
CA THR A 152 -5.87 5.51 23.65
C THR A 152 -4.85 6.59 23.29
N ARG A 153 -4.36 6.60 22.05
CA ARG A 153 -3.29 7.47 21.56
C ARG A 153 -3.81 8.56 20.64
N ASP A 154 -3.21 9.74 20.75
CA ASP A 154 -3.45 10.86 19.83
C ASP A 154 -3.15 10.44 18.39
N LEU A 155 -4.01 10.85 17.45
CA LEU A 155 -3.84 10.53 16.02
C LEU A 155 -2.47 10.97 15.48
N ASN A 156 -1.94 12.10 15.98
CA ASN A 156 -0.63 12.63 15.58
C ASN A 156 0.56 11.90 16.23
N SER A 157 0.31 10.87 17.04
CA SER A 157 1.31 10.05 17.73
C SER A 157 1.30 8.59 17.29
N LYS A 158 0.56 8.26 16.22
CA LYS A 158 0.49 6.90 15.69
C LYS A 158 0.40 6.88 14.17
N ALA A 159 1.03 5.89 13.55
CA ALA A 159 0.89 5.63 12.13
C ALA A 159 1.01 4.14 11.83
N PHE A 160 0.20 3.65 10.91
CA PHE A 160 0.38 2.35 10.25
C PHE A 160 0.98 2.62 8.88
N VAL A 161 2.12 2.01 8.59
CA VAL A 161 2.86 2.20 7.34
C VAL A 161 3.04 0.85 6.67
N PHE A 162 2.79 0.80 5.36
CA PHE A 162 3.14 -0.36 4.55
C PHE A 162 3.86 0.06 3.27
N GLU A 163 4.68 -0.83 2.69
CA GLU A 163 5.41 -0.54 1.46
C GLU A 163 4.64 -0.96 0.21
N LYS A 164 4.26 -2.23 0.17
CA LYS A 164 3.64 -2.88 -0.99
C LYS A 164 2.23 -3.30 -0.66
N VAL A 165 1.33 -3.20 -1.63
CA VAL A 165 -0.02 -3.75 -1.48
C VAL A 165 0.10 -5.25 -1.57
N TRP A 166 -0.35 -5.97 -0.55
CA TRP A 166 -0.33 -7.42 -0.56
C TRP A 166 -1.09 -7.97 -1.77
N GLN A 167 -0.49 -8.98 -2.41
CA GLN A 167 -1.09 -9.67 -3.53
C GLN A 167 -1.33 -11.15 -3.18
N PRO A 168 -2.48 -11.73 -3.57
CA PRO A 168 -2.85 -13.13 -3.33
C PRO A 168 -1.78 -14.15 -3.65
N LYS A 169 -1.08 -13.94 -4.76
CA LYS A 169 0.01 -14.79 -5.23
C LYS A 169 1.15 -14.94 -4.21
N TRP A 170 1.31 -13.98 -3.29
CA TRP A 170 2.35 -14.02 -2.25
C TRP A 170 1.94 -14.85 -1.03
N GLY A 171 0.65 -14.88 -0.70
CA GLY A 171 0.12 -15.69 0.42
C GLY A 171 -0.51 -17.01 0.00
N GLY A 172 -0.33 -17.45 -1.26
CA GLY A 172 -0.93 -18.68 -1.78
C GLY A 172 -2.46 -18.63 -1.93
N ALA A 173 -3.06 -17.44 -1.87
CA ALA A 173 -4.49 -17.27 -2.07
C ALA A 173 -4.84 -17.51 -3.55
N LYS A 174 -5.92 -18.25 -3.78
CA LYS A 174 -6.35 -18.71 -5.12
C LYS A 174 -7.14 -17.68 -5.91
N THR A 175 -7.46 -16.54 -5.31
CA THR A 175 -8.38 -15.54 -5.88
C THR A 175 -7.75 -14.16 -5.85
N ASN A 176 -7.91 -13.40 -6.94
CA ASN A 176 -7.62 -11.98 -6.95
C ASN A 176 -8.81 -11.21 -6.36
N PRO A 177 -8.68 -10.62 -5.16
CA PRO A 177 -9.78 -9.88 -4.57
C PRO A 177 -10.05 -8.63 -5.41
N PRO A 178 -11.33 -8.22 -5.54
CA PRO A 178 -11.67 -6.96 -6.16
C PRO A 178 -10.90 -5.81 -5.52
N ARG A 179 -10.45 -4.86 -6.34
CA ARG A 179 -9.78 -3.62 -5.92
C ARG A 179 -10.53 -2.94 -4.76
N GLN A 180 -11.86 -2.93 -4.83
CA GLN A 180 -12.73 -2.34 -3.81
C GLN A 180 -12.57 -3.00 -2.43
N ASN A 181 -12.33 -4.31 -2.36
CA ASN A 181 -12.15 -5.00 -1.08
C ASN A 181 -10.84 -4.58 -0.41
N VAL A 182 -9.78 -4.38 -1.19
CA VAL A 182 -8.50 -3.84 -0.70
C VAL A 182 -8.71 -2.43 -0.16
N LEU A 183 -9.40 -1.57 -0.92
CA LEU A 183 -9.73 -0.20 -0.49
C LEU A 183 -10.54 -0.17 0.80
N ASN A 184 -11.56 -1.02 0.91
CA ASN A 184 -12.38 -1.11 2.12
C ASN A 184 -11.53 -1.53 3.33
N SER A 185 -10.58 -2.45 3.15
CA SER A 185 -9.67 -2.84 4.22
C SER A 185 -8.77 -1.69 4.68
N PHE A 186 -8.29 -0.86 3.75
CA PHE A 186 -7.48 0.32 4.06
C PHE A 186 -8.30 1.34 4.84
N ASN A 187 -9.55 1.57 4.44
CA ASN A 187 -10.47 2.43 5.17
C ASN A 187 -10.76 1.91 6.58
N THR A 188 -10.91 0.59 6.75
CA THR A 188 -11.07 -0.04 8.08
C THR A 188 -9.87 0.22 8.98
N ILE A 189 -8.64 0.12 8.45
CA ILE A 189 -7.43 0.45 9.22
C ILE A 189 -7.36 1.95 9.51
N HIS A 190 -7.61 2.80 8.49
CA HIS A 190 -7.52 4.26 8.58
C HIS A 190 -8.40 4.84 9.69
N LYS A 191 -9.60 4.26 9.90
CA LYS A 191 -10.51 4.65 10.98
C LYS A 191 -9.94 4.44 12.38
N LYS A 192 -8.94 3.56 12.53
CA LYS A 192 -8.33 3.18 13.83
C LYS A 192 -6.97 3.82 14.04
N ILE A 193 -6.20 3.92 12.96
CA ILE A 193 -4.84 4.44 12.93
C ILE A 193 -4.55 5.08 11.57
N PRO A 194 -3.93 6.27 11.51
CA PRO A 194 -3.52 6.89 10.25
C PRO A 194 -2.69 5.92 9.40
N LEU A 195 -3.22 5.59 8.22
CA LEU A 195 -2.62 4.62 7.31
C LEU A 195 -1.84 5.34 6.21
N TYR A 196 -0.62 4.88 5.96
CA TYR A 196 0.25 5.38 4.90
C TYR A 196 0.84 4.25 4.08
N ARG A 197 0.97 4.50 2.78
CA ARG A 197 1.80 3.68 1.90
C ARG A 197 3.10 4.42 1.61
N CYS A 198 4.23 3.84 1.98
CA CYS A 198 5.55 4.42 1.76
C CYS A 198 6.37 3.56 0.80
N THR A 199 6.65 4.08 -0.39
CA THR A 199 7.67 3.54 -1.29
C THR A 199 9.03 4.18 -0.98
N HIS A 200 10.09 3.69 -1.63
CA HIS A 200 11.47 4.14 -1.37
C HIS A 200 11.69 5.67 -1.42
N SER A 201 10.83 6.41 -2.12
CA SER A 201 10.98 7.86 -2.30
C SER A 201 9.77 8.68 -1.88
N LYS A 202 8.60 8.06 -1.62
CA LYS A 202 7.36 8.81 -1.38
C LYS A 202 6.43 8.06 -0.44
N CYS A 203 5.71 8.82 0.36
CA CYS A 203 4.63 8.30 1.18
C CYS A 203 3.30 8.95 0.78
N TYR A 204 2.25 8.14 0.80
CA TYR A 204 0.90 8.52 0.45
C TYR A 204 0.00 8.23 1.64
N SER A 205 -0.81 9.21 2.06
CA SER A 205 -1.86 8.97 3.04
C SER A 205 -2.97 8.15 2.41
N CYS A 206 -3.35 7.05 3.05
CA CYS A 206 -4.41 6.14 2.63
C CYS A 206 -5.68 6.48 3.39
N ASN A 207 -6.30 7.60 3.03
CA ASN A 207 -7.64 7.98 3.48
C ASN A 207 -8.63 7.83 2.32
N GLU A 208 -9.93 7.93 2.62
CA GLU A 208 -11.02 7.71 1.65
C GLU A 208 -10.85 8.51 0.35
N ILE A 209 -10.22 9.69 0.42
CA ILE A 209 -9.97 10.59 -0.72
C ILE A 209 -8.75 10.15 -1.55
N ASN A 210 -7.67 9.71 -0.90
CA ASN A 210 -6.38 9.45 -1.55
C ASN A 210 -6.05 7.97 -1.71
N THR A 211 -6.99 7.07 -1.39
CA THR A 211 -6.78 5.61 -1.43
C THR A 211 -6.30 5.07 -2.78
N GLY A 212 -6.59 5.79 -3.88
CA GLY A 212 -6.09 5.46 -5.22
C GLY A 212 -4.56 5.43 -5.32
N HIS A 213 -3.86 6.33 -4.62
CA HIS A 213 -2.38 6.35 -4.57
C HIS A 213 -1.80 5.24 -3.70
N CYS A 214 -2.60 4.71 -2.78
CA CYS A 214 -2.23 3.57 -1.95
C CYS A 214 -2.33 2.23 -2.68
N LEU A 215 -3.00 2.20 -3.83
CA LEU A 215 -3.00 1.04 -4.69
C LEU A 215 -1.86 1.11 -5.70
N GLU A 216 -1.32 -0.05 -6.07
CA GLU A 216 -0.45 -0.12 -7.25
C GLU A 216 -1.26 0.29 -8.48
N ALA A 217 -0.67 1.12 -9.35
CA ALA A 217 -1.24 1.34 -10.66
C ALA A 217 -1.30 -0.03 -11.35
N GLU A 218 -2.43 -0.37 -11.94
CA GLU A 218 -2.50 -1.58 -12.76
C GLU A 218 -1.42 -1.48 -13.84
N PRO A 219 -0.75 -2.59 -14.18
CA PRO A 219 0.10 -2.58 -15.37
C PRO A 219 -0.77 -2.09 -16.52
N LYS A 220 -0.36 -1.00 -17.17
CA LYS A 220 -1.03 -0.55 -18.40
C LYS A 220 -1.09 -1.77 -19.31
N LYS A 221 -2.31 -2.20 -19.66
CA LYS A 221 -2.50 -3.24 -20.68
C LYS A 221 -1.64 -2.78 -21.86
N PRO A 222 -0.75 -3.63 -22.41
CA PRO A 222 0.07 -3.23 -23.54
C PRO A 222 -0.87 -2.67 -24.62
N PRO A 223 -0.48 -1.59 -25.32
CA PRO A 223 -1.28 -1.08 -26.43
C PRO A 223 -1.56 -2.25 -27.36
N VAL A 224 -2.84 -2.47 -27.67
CA VAL A 224 -3.26 -3.50 -28.62
C VAL A 224 -2.57 -3.17 -29.94
N SER A 225 -1.71 -4.07 -30.42
CA SER A 225 -1.08 -3.91 -31.72
C SER A 225 -2.14 -4.05 -32.81
N VAL A 226 -1.99 -3.29 -33.89
CA VAL A 226 -2.93 -3.35 -35.03
C VAL A 226 -2.93 -4.75 -35.66
N GLU A 227 -1.84 -5.51 -35.51
CA GLU A 227 -1.74 -6.90 -35.97
C GLU A 227 -2.72 -7.87 -35.26
N ASP A 228 -3.24 -7.51 -34.08
CA ASP A 228 -4.18 -8.34 -33.32
C ASP A 228 -5.65 -8.09 -33.71
N CYS A 229 -5.91 -7.16 -34.63
CA CYS A 229 -7.26 -6.82 -35.08
C CYS A 229 -7.54 -7.42 -36.47
N GLN A 230 -8.70 -8.04 -36.63
CA GLN A 230 -9.10 -8.58 -37.92
C GLN A 230 -9.74 -7.48 -38.78
N PRO A 231 -9.28 -7.27 -40.04
CA PRO A 231 -9.94 -6.36 -40.96
C PRO A 231 -11.33 -6.90 -41.29
N LEU A 232 -12.35 -6.04 -41.21
CA LEU A 232 -13.67 -6.39 -41.72
C LEU A 232 -13.57 -6.43 -43.26
N SER A 233 -13.81 -7.60 -43.85
CA SER A 233 -13.76 -7.86 -45.29
C SER A 233 -14.70 -6.94 -46.10
N PRO A 234 -14.50 -6.80 -47.42
CA PRO A 234 -14.58 -5.51 -48.10
C PRO A 234 -16.00 -4.96 -48.23
N PHE A 235 -16.07 -3.64 -48.11
CA PHE A 235 -17.24 -2.82 -48.42
C PHE A 235 -17.82 -3.18 -49.80
N ILE A 236 -19.11 -3.52 -49.81
CA ILE A 236 -19.92 -3.47 -51.03
C ILE A 236 -20.04 -1.98 -51.39
N PRO A 237 -19.61 -1.53 -52.58
CA PRO A 237 -19.75 -0.13 -52.95
C PRO A 237 -21.23 0.20 -53.13
N LEU A 238 -21.80 0.97 -52.20
CA LEU A 238 -23.04 1.68 -52.47
C LEU A 238 -22.70 2.85 -53.39
N SER A 239 -23.19 2.77 -54.62
CA SER A 239 -23.19 3.86 -55.58
C SER A 239 -23.94 5.05 -54.99
N VAL A 240 -23.20 6.02 -54.47
CA VAL A 240 -23.74 7.36 -54.19
C VAL A 240 -22.74 8.37 -54.77
N SER A 241 -23.11 8.87 -55.94
CA SER A 241 -22.47 10.02 -56.57
C SER A 241 -22.59 11.25 -55.65
N HIS A 242 -21.43 11.88 -55.36
CA HIS A 242 -21.22 13.18 -54.69
C HIS A 242 -20.86 13.15 -53.19
N CYS A 243 -19.62 12.77 -52.87
CA CYS A 243 -18.71 13.41 -51.89
C CYS A 243 -17.40 12.61 -51.79
N PRO A 244 -16.20 13.22 -51.80
CA PRO A 244 -14.94 12.50 -51.64
C PRO A 244 -14.63 12.36 -50.14
N PHE A 245 -15.29 11.44 -49.44
CA PHE A 245 -14.78 10.94 -48.17
C PHE A 245 -14.07 9.61 -48.42
N LEU A 246 -12.76 9.58 -48.17
CA LEU A 246 -11.96 8.36 -48.24
C LEU A 246 -12.54 7.31 -47.27
N PRO A 247 -12.70 6.04 -47.69
CA PRO A 247 -13.16 5.00 -46.79
C PRO A 247 -12.08 4.70 -45.76
N PHE A 248 -12.34 5.02 -44.48
CA PHE A 248 -11.49 4.59 -43.39
C PHE A 248 -11.66 3.07 -43.18
N PRO A 249 -10.58 2.28 -43.14
CA PRO A 249 -10.67 0.86 -42.90
C PRO A 249 -11.16 0.60 -41.48
N GLN A 250 -12.18 -0.26 -41.34
CA GLN A 250 -12.78 -0.65 -40.06
C GLN A 250 -12.19 -1.99 -39.62
N TYR A 251 -11.75 -2.05 -38.37
CA TYR A 251 -11.17 -3.24 -37.75
C TYR A 251 -12.02 -3.68 -36.57
N LEU A 252 -12.17 -5.00 -36.41
CA LEU A 252 -12.77 -5.60 -35.22
C LEU A 252 -11.63 -6.13 -34.33
N CYS A 253 -11.58 -5.68 -33.08
CA CYS A 253 -10.55 -6.09 -32.11
C CYS A 253 -11.21 -6.87 -30.96
N PRO A 254 -11.22 -8.21 -30.98
CA PRO A 254 -11.89 -9.04 -29.96
C PRO A 254 -11.35 -8.84 -28.54
N SER A 255 -10.09 -8.38 -28.41
CA SER A 255 -9.39 -8.18 -27.14
C SER A 255 -9.84 -6.96 -26.32
N LEU A 256 -10.72 -6.13 -26.89
CA LEU A 256 -11.27 -4.92 -26.25
C LEU A 256 -12.59 -5.14 -25.51
N GLY A 257 -13.24 -6.31 -25.64
CA GLY A 257 -14.59 -6.54 -25.11
C GLY A 257 -15.66 -5.80 -25.93
N GLU A 258 -16.82 -6.45 -26.12
CA GLU A 258 -17.95 -6.09 -27.01
C GLU A 258 -17.76 -4.88 -27.95
N SER A 259 -17.42 -5.19 -29.21
CA SER A 259 -17.70 -4.44 -30.43
C SER A 259 -17.39 -2.93 -30.45
N GLN A 260 -16.17 -2.52 -30.07
CA GLN A 260 -15.69 -1.16 -30.35
C GLN A 260 -15.07 -1.06 -31.76
N LEU A 261 -15.59 -0.12 -32.55
CA LEU A 261 -15.04 0.31 -33.84
C LEU A 261 -13.90 1.31 -33.61
N VAL A 262 -12.74 1.07 -34.22
CA VAL A 262 -11.59 1.99 -34.11
C VAL A 262 -11.23 2.54 -35.49
N LEU A 263 -11.10 3.86 -35.59
CA LEU A 263 -10.62 4.55 -36.79
C LEU A 263 -9.10 4.73 -36.72
N LEU A 264 -8.38 4.30 -37.75
CA LEU A 264 -6.94 4.53 -37.88
C LEU A 264 -6.68 5.89 -38.52
N ASP A 265 -5.90 6.73 -37.84
CA ASP A 265 -5.28 7.90 -38.43
C ASP A 265 -3.98 7.47 -39.12
N SER A 266 -3.91 7.65 -40.45
CA SER A 266 -2.77 7.33 -41.31
C SER A 266 -1.44 7.94 -40.84
N SER A 267 -1.49 8.98 -39.99
CA SER A 267 -0.31 9.66 -39.47
C SER A 267 0.25 9.10 -38.15
N ARG A 268 -0.42 8.15 -37.48
CA ARG A 268 0.08 7.49 -36.25
C ARG A 268 -0.39 6.02 -36.14
N PRO A 269 0.51 5.01 -36.01
CA PRO A 269 0.13 3.60 -35.92
C PRO A 269 -0.38 3.18 -34.51
N LEU A 270 -0.98 4.11 -33.74
CA LEU A 270 -1.48 3.85 -32.38
C LEU A 270 -2.99 4.10 -32.34
N LEU A 271 -3.74 3.08 -31.94
CA LEU A 271 -5.20 3.10 -31.82
C LEU A 271 -5.62 3.97 -30.62
N HIS A 272 -6.46 4.97 -30.86
CA HIS A 272 -7.16 5.71 -29.81
C HIS A 272 -8.61 5.20 -29.72
N PRO A 273 -9.10 4.78 -28.53
CA PRO A 273 -10.50 4.40 -28.39
C PRO A 273 -11.40 5.62 -28.61
N LEU A 274 -12.43 5.45 -29.44
CA LEU A 274 -13.50 6.44 -29.60
C LEU A 274 -14.36 6.42 -28.32
N LEU A 275 -14.42 7.55 -27.62
CA LEU A 275 -15.46 7.81 -26.62
C LEU A 275 -16.78 7.99 -27.38
N THR A 276 -17.56 6.92 -27.52
CA THR A 276 -18.96 7.02 -27.92
C THR A 276 -19.85 6.87 -26.69
N SER A 277 -20.42 7.99 -26.25
CA SER A 277 -21.64 8.01 -25.45
C SER A 277 -22.81 7.54 -26.32
N PHE A 278 -23.55 6.54 -25.85
CA PHE A 278 -24.96 6.34 -26.15
C PHE A 278 -25.69 6.15 -24.81
#